data_AF-A0A7Y2WV64-F1
#
_entry.id   AF-A0A7Y2WV64-F1
#
_cell.length_a   1.000
_cell.length_b   1.000
_cell.length_c   1.000
_cell.angle_alpha   90.00
_cell.angle_beta   90.00
_cell.angle_gamma   90.00
#
_symmetry.space_group_name_H-M   'P 1'
#
loop_
_entity.id
_entity.type
_entity.pdbx_description
1 polymer ?
#
loop_
_entity_poly.entity_id
_entity_poly.type
_entity_poly.pdbx_seq_one_letter_code
_entity_poly.pdbx_strand_id
1 'polypeptide(L)'
;MAFVDLYAGLVDMEAILRGDGGGLAFPSEPSQRYALTIGLGMRSRDARAAHHAFRWIADRASGEWAQLFAMDLFRQMRAHGQMGELAQLVQQDEQLQGFLREYRSLLM
;
A
#
# COMPACT_ATOMS: atom_id res chain seq x y z
N MET A 1 2.20 -28.89 -14.15
CA MET A 1 1.19 -27.84 -14.40
C MET A 1 1.14 -26.94 -13.17
N ALA A 2 2.01 -25.93 -13.09
CA ALA A 2 2.19 -25.12 -11.86
C ALA A 2 2.29 -23.61 -12.14
N PHE A 3 2.01 -23.17 -13.38
CA PHE A 3 2.18 -21.78 -13.80
C PHE A 3 0.84 -21.05 -14.01
N VAL A 4 -0.25 -21.78 -14.28
CA VAL A 4 -1.56 -21.18 -14.61
C VAL A 4 -2.37 -20.85 -13.35
N ASP A 5 -2.27 -21.66 -12.29
CA ASP A 5 -2.95 -21.40 -11.01
C ASP A 5 -2.36 -20.19 -10.25
N LEU A 6 -1.11 -19.82 -10.53
CA LEU A 6 -0.45 -18.66 -9.92
C LEU A 6 -1.09 -17.33 -10.34
N TYR A 7 -1.71 -17.29 -11.54
CA TYR A 7 -2.35 -16.08 -12.06
C TYR A 7 -3.79 -15.88 -11.57
N ALA A 8 -4.45 -16.93 -11.08
CA ALA A 8 -5.84 -16.86 -10.65
C ALA A 8 -6.04 -16.10 -9.33
N GLY A 9 -4.98 -15.88 -8.55
CA GLY A 9 -5.00 -15.18 -7.27
C GLY A 9 -4.38 -13.78 -7.27
N LEU A 10 -3.90 -13.29 -8.43
CA LEU A 10 -3.21 -12.00 -8.48
C LEU A 10 -4.21 -10.85 -8.35
N VAL A 11 -4.20 -10.24 -7.18
CA VAL A 11 -4.92 -8.99 -6.90
C VAL A 11 -4.54 -7.93 -7.94
N ASP A 12 -5.53 -7.27 -8.53
CA ASP A 12 -5.33 -6.20 -9.50
C ASP A 12 -4.70 -4.97 -8.85
N MET A 13 -3.37 -4.89 -8.92
CA MET A 13 -2.60 -3.77 -8.41
C MET A 13 -2.92 -2.46 -9.12
N GLU A 14 -3.27 -2.50 -10.40
CA GLU A 14 -3.57 -1.30 -11.17
C GLU A 14 -4.91 -0.70 -10.73
N ALA A 15 -5.90 -1.55 -10.40
CA ALA A 15 -7.12 -1.09 -9.75
C ALA A 15 -6.84 -0.40 -8.41
N ILE A 16 -5.96 -0.96 -7.58
CA ILE A 16 -5.57 -0.34 -6.29
C ILE A 16 -4.90 1.02 -6.52
N LEU A 17 -3.93 1.09 -7.42
CA LEU A 17 -3.17 2.31 -7.70
C LEU A 17 -4.04 3.43 -8.29
N ARG A 18 -5.13 3.10 -8.98
CA ARG A 18 -6.12 4.06 -9.49
C ARG A 18 -7.16 4.48 -8.45
N GLY A 19 -7.21 3.82 -7.29
CA GLY A 19 -8.19 4.08 -6.23
C GLY A 19 -9.44 3.21 -6.30
N ASP A 20 -9.50 2.24 -7.22
CA ASP A 20 -10.63 1.34 -7.45
C ASP A 20 -10.51 0.00 -6.67
N GLY A 21 -9.54 -0.10 -5.76
CA GLY A 21 -9.23 -1.33 -5.03
C GLY A 21 -10.22 -1.73 -3.93
N GLY A 22 -11.27 -0.95 -3.67
CA GLY A 22 -12.17 -1.15 -2.51
C GLY A 22 -12.89 -2.51 -2.45
N GLY A 23 -13.06 -3.18 -3.59
CA GLY A 23 -13.63 -4.54 -3.67
C GLY A 23 -12.61 -5.68 -3.57
N LEU A 24 -11.32 -5.36 -3.53
CA LEU A 24 -10.24 -6.34 -3.53
C LEU A 24 -9.81 -6.68 -2.11
N ALA A 25 -9.57 -7.97 -1.85
CA ALA A 25 -9.10 -8.45 -0.56
C ALA A 25 -7.57 -8.49 -0.51
N PHE A 26 -7.01 -8.25 0.68
CA PHE A 26 -5.62 -8.57 0.93
C PHE A 26 -5.44 -10.11 0.96
N PRO A 27 -4.48 -10.67 0.21
CA PRO A 27 -4.36 -12.12 0.05
C PRO A 27 -4.03 -12.80 1.38
N SER A 28 -4.42 -14.07 1.52
CA SER A 28 -4.11 -14.89 2.70
C SER A 28 -2.75 -15.58 2.59
N GLU A 29 -2.30 -15.90 1.38
CA GLU A 29 -1.04 -16.60 1.15
C GLU A 29 0.18 -15.67 1.40
N PRO A 30 1.15 -16.05 2.25
CA PRO A 30 2.29 -15.20 2.59
C PRO A 30 3.12 -14.70 1.40
N SER A 31 3.33 -15.57 0.40
CA SER A 31 4.07 -15.24 -0.83
C SER A 31 3.38 -14.10 -1.60
N GLN A 32 2.05 -14.18 -1.73
CA GLN A 32 1.22 -13.19 -2.41
C GLN A 32 1.14 -11.88 -1.63
N ARG A 33 1.06 -11.93 -0.29
CA ARG A 33 1.12 -10.73 0.56
C ARG A 33 2.40 -9.94 0.33
N TYR A 34 3.53 -10.64 0.33
CA TYR A 34 4.83 -10.02 0.08
C TYR A 34 4.91 -9.44 -1.34
N ALA A 35 4.56 -10.22 -2.35
CA ALA A 35 4.58 -9.79 -3.74
C ALA A 35 3.67 -8.57 -4.00
N LEU A 36 2.46 -8.57 -3.41
CA LEU A 36 1.52 -7.47 -3.52
C LEU A 36 2.04 -6.21 -2.81
N THR A 37 2.54 -6.35 -1.59
CA THR A 37 3.02 -5.23 -0.77
C THR A 37 4.18 -4.52 -1.45
N ILE A 38 5.23 -5.28 -1.83
CA ILE A 38 6.39 -4.70 -2.54
C ILE A 38 5.99 -4.24 -3.94
N GLY A 39 5.12 -5.00 -4.63
CA GLY A 39 4.66 -4.70 -5.97
C GLY A 39 3.89 -3.38 -6.07
N LEU A 40 3.05 -3.06 -5.10
CA LEU A 40 2.33 -1.79 -5.01
C LEU A 40 3.30 -0.63 -4.75
N GLY A 41 4.29 -0.81 -3.86
CA GLY A 41 5.29 0.20 -3.57
C GLY A 41 6.06 0.56 -4.84
N MET A 42 6.64 -0.44 -5.52
CA MET A 42 7.42 -0.26 -6.75
C MET A 42 6.64 0.33 -7.92
N ARG A 43 5.32 0.12 -7.97
CA ARG A 43 4.45 0.62 -9.05
C ARG A 43 3.80 1.97 -8.73
N SER A 44 3.90 2.46 -7.50
CA SER A 44 3.46 3.80 -7.11
C SER A 44 4.42 4.84 -7.70
N ARG A 45 4.14 5.34 -8.91
CA ARG A 45 5.03 6.26 -9.63
C ARG A 45 4.87 7.73 -9.25
N ASP A 46 3.73 8.08 -8.66
CA ASP A 46 3.39 9.43 -8.23
C ASP A 46 2.69 9.41 -6.87
N ALA A 47 2.55 10.61 -6.29
CA ALA A 47 1.94 10.80 -4.97
C ALA A 47 0.50 10.29 -4.87
N ARG A 48 -0.27 10.36 -5.96
CA ARG A 48 -1.68 9.95 -5.98
C ARG A 48 -1.81 8.43 -5.95
N ALA A 49 -1.07 7.73 -6.81
CA ALA A 49 -1.01 6.27 -6.81
C ALA A 49 -0.48 5.74 -5.48
N ALA A 50 0.54 6.40 -4.92
CA ALA A 50 1.09 6.11 -3.61
C ALA A 50 0.05 6.27 -2.48
N HIS A 51 -0.73 7.36 -2.51
CA HIS A 51 -1.81 7.60 -1.55
C HIS A 51 -2.88 6.51 -1.63
N HIS A 52 -3.35 6.19 -2.83
CA HIS A 52 -4.37 5.16 -3.05
C HIS A 52 -3.90 3.78 -2.56
N ALA A 53 -2.67 3.39 -2.89
CA ALA A 53 -2.08 2.14 -2.41
C ALA A 53 -1.89 2.14 -0.88
N PHE A 54 -1.43 3.24 -0.29
CA PHE A 54 -1.25 3.31 1.16
C PHE A 54 -2.57 3.20 1.90
N ARG A 55 -3.60 3.93 1.45
CA ARG A 55 -4.93 3.83 2.04
C ARG A 55 -5.46 2.41 1.98
N TRP A 56 -5.32 1.75 0.83
CA TRP A 56 -5.79 0.38 0.65
C TRP A 56 -5.04 -0.62 1.55
N ILE A 57 -3.72 -0.52 1.63
CA ILE A 57 -2.90 -1.36 2.51
C ILE A 57 -3.30 -1.14 3.99
N ALA A 58 -3.44 0.12 4.42
CA ALA A 58 -3.79 0.46 5.80
C ALA A 58 -5.20 -0.02 6.19
N ASP A 59 -6.11 -0.11 5.22
CA ASP A 59 -7.48 -0.61 5.41
C ASP A 59 -7.56 -2.14 5.43
N ARG A 60 -6.79 -2.83 4.58
CA ARG A 60 -6.98 -4.25 4.26
C ARG A 60 -5.96 -5.20 4.85
N ALA A 61 -4.76 -4.70 5.18
CA ALA A 61 -3.68 -5.53 5.70
C ALA A 61 -3.52 -5.35 7.22
N SER A 62 -2.87 -6.31 7.88
CA SER A 62 -2.46 -6.14 9.28
C SER A 62 -1.35 -5.08 9.39
N GLY A 63 -1.18 -4.53 10.59
CA GLY A 63 -0.24 -3.44 10.85
C GLY A 63 1.20 -3.72 10.40
N GLU A 64 1.68 -4.97 10.49
CA GLU A 64 3.03 -5.36 10.04
C GLU A 64 3.24 -5.10 8.53
N TRP A 65 2.23 -5.38 7.70
CA TRP A 65 2.32 -5.21 6.25
C TRP A 65 2.18 -3.74 5.89
N ALA A 66 1.34 -3.00 6.61
CA ALA A 66 1.23 -1.57 6.45
C ALA A 66 2.51 -0.83 6.84
N GLN A 67 3.22 -1.30 7.86
CA GLN A 67 4.54 -0.79 8.24
C GLN A 67 5.60 -1.09 7.18
N LEU A 68 5.70 -2.34 6.73
CA LEU A 68 6.62 -2.75 5.67
C LEU A 68 6.39 -1.92 4.40
N PHE A 69 5.12 -1.76 4.02
CA PHE A 69 4.72 -0.94 2.88
C PHE A 69 5.12 0.52 3.06
N ALA A 70 4.80 1.14 4.19
CA ALA A 70 5.09 2.56 4.44
C ALA A 70 6.58 2.86 4.41
N MET A 71 7.42 1.97 4.96
CA MET A 71 8.88 2.11 4.92
C MET A 71 9.41 2.16 3.48
N ASP A 72 8.95 1.24 2.63
CA ASP A 72 9.37 1.19 1.24
C ASP A 72 8.78 2.35 0.43
N LEU A 73 7.48 2.62 0.58
CA LEU A 73 6.79 3.69 -0.14
C LEU A 73 7.43 5.07 0.14
N PHE A 74 7.68 5.41 1.41
CA PHE A 74 8.29 6.71 1.74
C PHE A 74 9.72 6.84 1.21
N ARG A 75 10.48 5.74 1.17
CA ARG A 75 11.80 5.73 0.52
C ARG A 75 11.66 6.03 -0.97
N GLN A 76 10.73 5.38 -1.67
CA GLN A 76 10.49 5.60 -3.08
C GLN A 76 10.01 7.02 -3.39
N MET A 77 9.03 7.52 -2.65
CA MET A 77 8.47 8.87 -2.86
C MET A 77 9.49 9.97 -2.60
N ARG A 78 10.42 9.77 -1.66
CA ARG A 78 11.58 10.66 -1.51
C ARG A 78 12.50 10.61 -2.73
N ALA A 79 12.82 9.41 -3.22
CA ALA A 79 13.67 9.24 -4.40
C ALA A 79 13.05 9.87 -5.67
N HIS A 80 11.72 9.87 -5.77
CA HIS A 80 10.98 10.49 -6.88
C HIS A 80 10.66 11.99 -6.67
N GLY A 81 11.04 12.59 -5.54
CA GLY A 81 10.69 13.98 -5.23
C GLY A 81 9.19 14.22 -4.96
N GLN A 82 8.42 13.16 -4.77
CA GLN A 82 6.95 13.16 -4.60
C GLN A 82 6.52 13.17 -3.13
N MET A 83 7.46 13.10 -2.19
CA MET A 83 7.15 12.98 -0.76
C MET A 83 6.33 14.15 -0.21
N GLY A 84 6.55 15.38 -0.69
CA GLY A 84 5.80 16.55 -0.24
C GLY A 84 4.31 16.46 -0.63
N GLU A 85 4.05 16.11 -1.88
CA GLU A 85 2.68 15.94 -2.40
C GLU A 85 1.98 14.76 -1.72
N LEU A 86 2.67 13.62 -1.54
CA LEU A 86 2.13 12.50 -0.77
C LEU A 86 1.77 12.92 0.66
N ALA A 87 2.62 13.70 1.32
CA ALA A 87 2.35 14.17 2.68
C ALA A 87 1.09 15.03 2.74
N GLN A 88 0.84 15.89 1.74
CA GLN A 88 -0.39 16.68 1.64
C GLN A 88 -1.63 15.78 1.48
N LEU A 89 -1.57 14.79 0.59
CA LEU A 89 -2.66 13.83 0.39
C LEU A 89 -2.95 13.03 1.66
N VAL A 90 -1.91 12.56 2.35
CA VAL A 90 -2.04 11.82 3.61
C VAL A 90 -2.59 12.70 4.73
N GLN A 91 -2.24 13.99 4.78
CA GLN A 91 -2.79 14.93 5.78
C GLN A 91 -4.29 15.16 5.61
N GLN A 92 -4.79 15.08 4.37
CA GLN A 92 -6.21 15.24 4.03
C GLN A 92 -7.01 13.94 4.18
N ASP A 93 -6.37 12.80 4.42
CA ASP A 93 -7.00 11.49 4.54
C ASP A 93 -7.13 11.08 6.01
N GLU A 94 -8.32 11.23 6.58
CA GLU A 94 -8.59 10.95 8.00
C GLU A 94 -8.28 9.49 8.39
N GLN A 95 -8.47 8.55 7.46
CA GLN A 95 -8.21 7.13 7.69
C GLN A 95 -6.71 6.88 7.85
N LEU A 96 -5.90 7.42 6.94
CA LEU A 96 -4.44 7.32 7.05
C LEU A 96 -3.90 8.11 8.24
N GLN A 97 -4.49 9.26 8.57
CA GLN A 97 -4.16 9.98 9.81
C GLN A 97 -4.46 9.14 11.06
N GLY A 98 -5.58 8.42 11.07
CA GLY A 98 -5.94 7.47 12.13
C GLY A 98 -4.89 6.37 12.28
N PHE A 99 -4.59 5.68 11.19
CA PHE A 99 -3.57 4.65 11.13
C PHE A 99 -2.20 5.14 11.65
N LEU A 100 -1.74 6.31 11.21
CA LEU A 100 -0.46 6.87 11.64
C LEU A 100 -0.43 7.26 13.13
N ARG A 101 -1.57 7.69 13.69
CA ARG A 101 -1.69 7.96 15.14
C ARG A 101 -1.60 6.67 15.94
N GLU A 102 -2.33 5.63 15.55
CA GLU A 102 -2.28 4.31 16.17
C GLU A 102 -0.87 3.72 16.09
N TYR A 103 -0.25 3.81 14.91
CA TYR A 103 1.13 3.35 14.71
C TYR A 103 2.11 4.03 15.67
N ARG A 104 2.03 5.36 15.83
CA ARG A 104 2.88 6.10 16.76
C ARG A 104 2.65 5.69 18.22
N SER A 105 1.42 5.35 18.59
CA SER A 105 1.08 4.93 19.96
C SER A 105 1.62 3.54 20.32
N LEU A 106 1.93 2.69 19.35
CA LEU A 106 2.52 1.36 19.57
C LEU A 106 4.04 1.38 19.73
N LEU A 107 4.69 2.48 19.35
CA LEU A 107 6.15 2.68 19.42
C LEU A 107 6.60 3.48 20.65
N MET A 108 5.67 4.07 21.41
CA MET A 108 5.92 4.74 22.68
C MET A 108 5.38 3.90 23.83
#